data_AF-A0AA39JSJ2-F1
#
_entry.id   AF-A0AA39JSJ2-F1
#
_cell.length_a   1.000
_cell.length_b   1.000
_cell.length_c   1.000
_cell.angle_alpha   90.00
_cell.angle_beta   90.00
_cell.angle_gamma   90.00
#
_symmetry.space_group_name_H-M   'P 1'
#
loop_
_entity.id
_entity.type
_entity.pdbx_description
1 polymer ?
#
loop_
_entity_poly.entity_id
_entity_poly.type
_entity_poly.pdbx_seq_one_letter_code
_entity_poly.pdbx_strand_id
1 'polypeptide(L)'
;MSKIWAILWYIWRATLGFHRRKISHDTYANEGEEQAYWESAMRWHLYLQTSGAMKDWSIPVITSYTPAPPASASHEDETEATEYYLPSKAFCKWYRMVFPESLHHPTLSQAQRLKTRFSSLDRREMHRISRMLSDEIVFGTHRHWSSEYRTMWKLWKKKKGADMAIVFVNQSQ
;
A
#
# COMPACT_ATOMS: atom_id res chain seq x y z
N MET A 1 -14.43 -23.27 -27.53
CA MET A 1 -13.07 -23.07 -26.98
C MET A 1 -13.12 -22.17 -25.73
N SER A 2 -13.40 -22.70 -24.53
CA SER A 2 -13.67 -21.83 -23.34
C SER A 2 -13.12 -22.37 -22.01
N LYS A 3 -12.73 -23.64 -21.91
CA LYS A 3 -12.35 -24.25 -20.62
C LYS A 3 -10.89 -23.98 -20.20
N ILE A 4 -9.99 -23.73 -21.16
CA ILE A 4 -8.55 -23.54 -20.91
C ILE A 4 -8.28 -22.19 -20.21
N TRP A 5 -9.02 -21.15 -20.57
CA TRP A 5 -8.89 -19.83 -19.96
C TRP A 5 -9.40 -19.80 -18.51
N ALA A 6 -10.44 -20.58 -18.19
CA ALA A 6 -10.93 -20.72 -16.83
C ALA A 6 -9.93 -21.47 -15.94
N ILE A 7 -9.25 -22.49 -16.48
CA ILE A 7 -8.21 -23.25 -15.78
C ILE A 7 -6.99 -22.35 -15.52
N LEU A 8 -6.55 -21.57 -16.52
CA LEU A 8 -5.46 -20.61 -16.35
C LEU A 8 -5.81 -19.51 -15.34
N TRP A 9 -7.05 -19.03 -15.31
CA TRP A 9 -7.51 -18.07 -14.30
C TRP A 9 -7.53 -18.68 -12.89
N TYR A 10 -7.94 -19.95 -12.76
CA TYR A 10 -7.94 -20.66 -11.48
C TYR A 10 -6.52 -20.93 -10.97
N ILE A 11 -5.59 -21.29 -11.87
CA ILE A 11 -4.17 -21.50 -11.55
C ILE A 11 -3.51 -20.16 -11.18
N TRP A 12 -3.81 -19.07 -11.90
CA TRP A 12 -3.31 -17.73 -11.58
C TRP A 12 -3.81 -17.20 -10.23
N ARG A 13 -5.06 -17.55 -9.86
CA ARG A 13 -5.61 -17.23 -8.53
C ARG A 13 -5.02 -18.10 -7.42
N ALA A 14 -4.65 -19.35 -7.70
CA ALA A 14 -4.04 -20.25 -6.73
C ALA A 14 -2.54 -19.96 -6.48
N THR A 15 -1.81 -19.45 -7.47
CA THR A 15 -0.39 -19.09 -7.34
C THR A 15 -0.15 -17.72 -6.70
N LEU A 16 -1.19 -16.89 -6.60
CA LEU A 16 -1.27 -15.73 -5.70
C LEU A 16 -1.70 -16.12 -4.27
N GLY A 17 -1.63 -17.42 -3.95
CA GLY A 17 -1.78 -17.97 -2.61
C GLY A 17 -0.77 -17.33 -1.66
N PHE A 18 -1.27 -16.34 -0.93
CA PHE A 18 -0.74 -15.81 0.32
C PHE A 18 0.18 -16.82 1.01
N HIS A 19 1.48 -16.53 1.03
CA HIS A 19 2.30 -16.91 2.17
C HIS A 19 1.76 -16.17 3.39
N ARG A 20 0.69 -16.71 3.98
CA ARG A 20 0.26 -16.38 5.32
C ARG A 20 1.34 -16.95 6.23
N ARG A 21 2.44 -16.21 6.41
CA ARG A 21 3.34 -16.45 7.52
C ARG A 21 2.44 -16.42 8.75
N LYS A 22 2.28 -17.55 9.43
CA LYS A 22 1.83 -17.55 10.81
C LYS A 22 2.83 -16.65 11.53
N ILE A 23 2.41 -15.45 11.90
CA ILE A 23 3.10 -14.69 12.92
C ILE A 23 2.79 -15.45 14.20
N SER A 24 3.70 -16.36 14.59
CA SER A 24 3.70 -16.89 15.95
C SER A 24 4.11 -15.74 16.85
N HIS A 25 3.13 -15.13 17.52
CA HIS A 25 3.43 -14.24 18.63
C HIS A 25 3.82 -15.13 19.81
N ASP A 26 5.07 -15.56 19.85
CA ASP A 26 5.69 -15.96 21.11
C ASP A 26 5.99 -14.66 21.85
N THR A 27 5.13 -14.33 22.82
CA THR A 27 5.30 -13.16 23.67
C THR A 27 6.54 -13.30 24.59
N TYR A 28 6.96 -14.54 24.84
CA TYR A 28 8.10 -14.89 25.69
C TYR A 28 9.09 -15.76 24.92
N ALA A 29 10.39 -15.58 25.14
CA ALA A 29 11.42 -16.30 24.39
C ALA A 29 11.62 -17.74 24.88
N ASN A 30 11.15 -18.07 26.10
CA ASN A 30 11.30 -19.36 26.74
C ASN A 30 10.22 -19.58 27.83
N GLU A 31 9.85 -20.83 28.10
CA GLU A 31 8.89 -21.22 29.15
C GLU A 31 9.30 -20.71 30.54
N GLY A 32 10.61 -20.60 30.81
CA GLY A 32 11.13 -20.05 32.06
C GLY A 32 10.84 -18.56 32.26
N GLU A 33 10.80 -17.76 31.18
CA GLU A 33 10.45 -16.34 31.26
C GLU A 33 8.95 -16.14 31.49
N GLU A 34 8.13 -16.98 30.86
CA GLU A 34 6.69 -17.02 31.09
C GLU A 34 6.38 -17.37 32.55
N GLN A 35 7.07 -18.37 33.11
CA GLN A 35 6.90 -18.75 34.52
C GLN A 35 7.30 -17.62 35.48
N ALA A 36 8.42 -16.94 35.23
CA ALA A 36 8.86 -15.81 36.05
C ALA A 36 7.89 -14.62 36.00
N TYR A 37 7.27 -14.40 34.83
CA TYR A 37 6.21 -13.41 34.67
C TYR A 37 4.98 -13.78 35.52
N TRP A 38 4.50 -15.03 35.45
CA TRP A 38 3.36 -15.48 36.23
C TRP A 38 3.61 -15.42 37.74
N GLU A 39 4.81 -15.77 38.20
CA GLU A 39 5.20 -15.64 39.62
C GLU A 39 5.24 -14.18 40.09
N SER A 40 5.73 -13.29 39.23
CA SER A 40 5.75 -11.85 39.51
C SER A 40 4.34 -11.27 39.56
N ALA A 41 3.49 -11.63 38.60
CA ALA A 41 2.08 -11.22 38.54
C ALA A 41 1.30 -11.68 39.77
N MET A 42 1.55 -12.91 40.26
CA MET A 42 0.95 -13.42 41.50
C MET A 42 1.39 -12.64 42.74
N ARG A 43 2.67 -12.26 42.85
CA ARG A 43 3.13 -11.40 43.96
C ARG A 43 2.44 -10.04 43.97
N TRP A 44 2.29 -9.42 42.81
CA TRP A 44 1.56 -8.15 42.67
C TRP A 44 0.08 -8.31 42.99
N HIS A 45 -0.53 -9.43 42.61
CA HIS A 45 -1.93 -9.72 42.95
C HIS A 45 -2.13 -9.83 44.46
N LEU A 46 -1.24 -10.55 45.16
CA LEU A 46 -1.25 -10.63 46.64
C LEU A 46 -1.04 -9.26 47.29
N TYR A 47 -0.12 -8.45 46.77
CA TYR A 47 0.10 -7.09 47.26
C TYR A 47 -1.14 -6.20 47.10
N LEU A 48 -1.81 -6.28 45.94
CA LEU A 48 -3.04 -5.55 45.66
C LEU A 48 -4.22 -6.02 46.53
N GLN A 49 -4.30 -7.31 46.88
CA GLN A 49 -5.32 -7.82 47.81
C GLN A 49 -5.18 -7.23 49.23
N THR A 50 -3.97 -6.90 49.66
CA THR A 50 -3.74 -6.24 50.97
C THR A 50 -4.07 -4.75 50.96
N SER A 51 -4.08 -4.13 49.78
CA SER A 51 -4.55 -2.76 49.60
C SER A 51 -6.07 -2.74 49.66
N GLY A 52 -6.66 -1.90 50.52
CA GLY A 52 -8.11 -1.75 50.67
C GLY A 52 -8.88 -1.31 49.41
N ALA A 53 -8.20 -1.19 48.26
CA ALA A 53 -8.75 -0.89 46.94
C ALA A 53 -9.79 -1.92 46.45
N MET A 54 -9.88 -3.13 47.02
CA MET A 54 -10.95 -4.10 46.71
C MET A 54 -12.23 -3.90 47.54
N LYS A 55 -12.26 -2.97 48.51
CA LYS A 55 -13.38 -2.82 49.44
C LYS A 55 -14.59 -2.10 48.82
N ASP A 56 -14.37 -1.36 47.74
CA ASP A 56 -15.41 -0.66 47.01
C ASP A 56 -15.81 -1.46 45.75
N TRP A 57 -16.81 -2.32 45.89
CA TRP A 57 -17.48 -3.05 44.80
C TRP A 57 -18.18 -2.13 43.77
N SER A 58 -17.99 -0.81 43.88
CA SER A 58 -18.55 0.23 43.00
C SER A 58 -17.79 0.34 41.68
N ILE A 59 -16.53 -0.12 41.64
CA ILE A 59 -15.74 -0.10 40.41
C ILE A 59 -16.00 -1.41 39.66
N PRO A 60 -16.57 -1.37 38.44
CA PRO A 60 -16.81 -2.58 37.68
C PRO A 60 -15.50 -3.29 37.41
N VAL A 61 -15.34 -4.47 38.00
CA VAL A 61 -14.21 -5.35 37.74
C VAL A 61 -14.30 -5.78 36.28
N ILE A 62 -13.37 -5.29 35.45
CA ILE A 62 -13.29 -5.68 34.04
C ILE A 62 -12.80 -7.13 34.00
N THR A 63 -13.73 -8.08 33.92
CA THR A 63 -13.46 -9.52 33.93
C THR A 63 -12.85 -10.02 32.62
N SER A 64 -12.99 -9.27 31.54
CA SER A 64 -12.39 -9.58 30.25
C SER A 64 -12.06 -8.29 29.50
N TYR A 65 -10.78 -8.10 29.17
CA TYR A 65 -10.35 -7.11 28.20
C TYR A 65 -10.33 -7.78 26.83
N THR A 66 -11.32 -7.46 26.00
CA THR A 66 -11.24 -7.78 24.57
C THR A 66 -10.55 -6.59 23.90
N PRO A 67 -9.27 -6.70 23.49
CA PRO A 67 -8.67 -5.63 22.71
C PRO A 67 -9.55 -5.43 21.47
N ALA A 68 -10.01 -4.20 21.27
CA ALA A 68 -10.53 -3.84 19.95
C ALA A 68 -9.38 -4.15 18.98
N PRO A 69 -9.59 -4.99 17.95
CA PRO A 69 -8.57 -5.18 16.93
C PRO A 69 -8.17 -3.80 16.45
N PRO A 70 -6.86 -3.52 16.25
CA PRO A 70 -6.40 -2.20 15.83
C PRO A 70 -7.30 -1.81 14.67
N ALA A 71 -8.05 -0.70 14.84
CA ALA A 71 -8.99 -0.23 13.83
C ALA A 71 -8.21 -0.31 12.54
N SER A 72 -8.60 -1.25 11.66
CA SER A 72 -7.78 -1.62 10.52
C SER A 72 -7.57 -0.33 9.78
N ALA A 73 -6.39 0.26 9.96
CA ALA A 73 -6.06 1.57 9.46
C ALA A 73 -6.36 1.41 7.99
N SER A 74 -7.42 2.06 7.53
CA SER A 74 -7.69 2.13 6.10
C SER A 74 -6.40 2.64 5.54
N HIS A 75 -5.69 1.76 4.84
CA HIS A 75 -4.31 1.88 4.40
C HIS A 75 -4.23 2.90 3.26
N GLU A 76 -5.00 3.98 3.36
CA GLU A 76 -5.23 5.00 2.37
C GLU A 76 -4.40 6.25 2.74
N ASP A 77 -4.34 6.63 4.02
CA ASP A 77 -3.64 7.86 4.46
C ASP A 77 -2.11 7.76 4.48
N GLU A 78 -1.54 6.57 4.68
CA GLU A 78 -0.07 6.42 4.79
C GLU A 78 0.64 6.46 3.42
N THR A 79 -0.12 6.48 2.32
CA THR A 79 0.48 6.40 0.98
C THR A 79 0.83 7.73 0.34
N GLU A 80 0.44 8.87 0.94
CA GLU A 80 0.75 10.19 0.39
C GLU A 80 2.19 10.63 0.71
N ALA A 81 2.72 10.24 1.88
CA ALA A 81 4.05 10.62 2.35
C ALA A 81 5.22 9.83 1.73
N THR A 82 4.96 8.64 1.17
CA THR A 82 6.03 7.81 0.60
C THR A 82 6.25 8.15 -0.87
N GLU A 83 7.45 8.65 -1.21
CA GLU A 83 7.80 8.93 -2.59
C GLU A 83 7.70 7.67 -3.47
N TYR A 84 6.81 7.70 -4.46
CA TYR A 84 6.62 6.56 -5.35
C TYR A 84 7.70 6.50 -6.44
N TYR A 85 8.40 5.36 -6.52
CA TYR A 85 9.35 5.08 -7.58
C TYR A 85 8.65 4.59 -8.86
N LEU A 86 8.81 5.34 -9.96
CA LEU A 86 8.38 4.94 -11.30
C LEU A 86 9.58 4.46 -12.13
N PRO A 87 9.61 3.19 -12.60
CA PRO A 87 10.61 2.73 -13.54
C PRO A 87 10.56 3.51 -14.86
N SER A 88 11.72 3.86 -15.43
CA SER A 88 11.77 4.65 -16.67
C SER A 88 11.16 3.92 -17.87
N LYS A 89 11.27 2.58 -17.93
CA LYS A 89 10.61 1.76 -18.95
C LYS A 89 9.08 1.83 -18.85
N ALA A 90 8.55 1.83 -17.63
CA ALA A 90 7.12 1.97 -17.38
C ALA A 90 6.60 3.35 -17.82
N PHE A 91 7.40 4.41 -17.61
CA PHE A 91 7.09 5.73 -18.14
C PHE A 91 7.03 5.77 -19.67
N CYS A 92 8.03 5.22 -20.37
CA CYS A 92 8.01 5.12 -21.83
C CYS A 92 6.78 4.36 -22.33
N LYS A 93 6.45 3.24 -21.67
CA LYS A 93 5.30 2.40 -21.98
C LYS A 93 3.99 3.17 -21.82
N TRP A 94 3.79 3.78 -20.66
CA TRP A 94 2.65 4.64 -20.37
C TRP A 94 2.49 5.75 -21.42
N TYR A 95 3.59 6.43 -21.77
CA TYR A 95 3.56 7.53 -22.74
C TYR A 95 3.08 7.06 -24.12
N ARG A 96 3.53 5.88 -24.58
CA ARG A 96 3.07 5.29 -25.85
C ARG A 96 1.58 4.91 -25.83
N MET A 97 1.06 4.50 -24.67
CA MET A 97 -0.35 4.16 -24.51
C MET A 97 -1.26 5.40 -24.47
N VAL A 98 -0.84 6.47 -23.78
CA VAL A 98 -1.64 7.68 -23.56
C VAL A 98 -1.53 8.67 -24.73
N PHE A 99 -0.35 8.74 -25.36
CA PHE A 99 -0.05 9.63 -26.48
C PHE A 99 0.37 8.84 -27.71
N PRO A 100 -0.53 8.02 -28.27
CA PRO A 100 -0.20 7.13 -29.38
C PRO A 100 0.08 7.88 -30.69
N GLU A 101 -0.54 9.05 -30.86
CA GLU A 101 -0.35 9.93 -32.02
C GLU A 101 0.99 10.69 -31.96
N SER A 102 1.71 10.64 -30.85
CA SER A 102 2.99 11.34 -30.73
C SER A 102 4.04 10.67 -31.61
N LEU A 103 4.56 11.41 -32.59
CA LEU A 103 5.69 10.98 -33.42
C LEU A 103 6.97 10.83 -32.60
N HIS A 104 7.08 11.52 -31.47
CA HIS A 104 8.24 11.50 -30.59
C HIS A 104 7.88 10.83 -29.26
N HIS A 105 8.29 9.56 -29.12
CA HIS A 105 8.23 8.86 -27.85
C HIS A 105 9.54 9.03 -27.07
N PRO A 106 9.48 9.29 -25.75
CA PRO A 106 10.66 9.52 -24.95
C PRO A 106 11.55 8.28 -24.90
N THR A 107 12.86 8.50 -25.07
CA THR A 107 13.89 7.49 -24.79
C THR A 107 14.01 7.23 -23.28
N LEU A 108 14.69 6.16 -22.88
CA LEU A 108 14.89 5.84 -21.45
C LEU A 108 15.60 6.97 -20.67
N SER A 109 16.58 7.63 -21.29
CA SER A 109 17.29 8.78 -20.70
C SER A 109 16.36 9.99 -20.53
N GLN A 110 15.56 10.30 -21.55
CA GLN A 110 14.55 11.36 -21.47
C GLN A 110 13.48 11.04 -20.43
N ALA A 111 13.02 9.78 -20.36
CA ALA A 111 12.04 9.33 -19.38
C ALA A 111 12.52 9.51 -17.94
N GLN A 112 13.81 9.26 -17.66
CA GLN A 112 14.38 9.48 -16.34
C GLN A 112 14.29 10.95 -15.90
N ARG A 113 14.42 11.90 -16.85
CA ARG A 113 14.28 13.34 -16.59
C ARG A 113 12.82 13.80 -16.55
N LEU A 114 11.96 13.22 -17.39
CA LEU A 114 10.56 13.64 -17.49
C LEU A 114 9.73 13.17 -16.31
N LYS A 115 9.99 11.97 -15.79
CA LYS A 115 9.22 11.40 -14.68
C LYS A 115 9.32 12.19 -13.37
N THR A 116 10.38 12.98 -13.18
CA THR A 116 10.59 13.80 -11.96
C THR A 116 9.63 14.99 -11.91
N ARG A 117 9.04 15.38 -13.05
CA ARG A 117 8.06 16.48 -13.14
C ARG A 117 6.67 16.11 -12.60
N PHE A 118 6.49 14.85 -12.21
CA PHE A 118 5.20 14.32 -11.78
C PHE A 118 5.22 14.01 -10.28
N SER A 119 4.11 14.31 -9.62
CA SER A 119 3.95 13.98 -8.19
C SER A 119 4.01 12.47 -7.96
N SER A 120 4.20 12.05 -6.70
CA SER A 120 4.18 10.62 -6.32
C SER A 120 2.87 9.93 -6.76
N LEU A 121 1.74 10.61 -6.57
CA LEU A 121 0.42 10.15 -7.00
C LEU A 121 0.32 9.99 -8.52
N ASP A 122 0.83 10.96 -9.28
CA ASP A 122 0.88 10.85 -10.74
C ASP A 122 1.76 9.68 -11.18
N ARG A 123 2.94 9.53 -10.57
CA ARG A 123 3.86 8.42 -10.85
C ARG A 123 3.22 7.05 -10.57
N ARG A 124 2.44 6.94 -9.49
CA ARG A 124 1.70 5.72 -9.15
C ARG A 124 0.64 5.41 -10.20
N GLU A 125 -0.15 6.40 -10.61
CA GLU A 125 -1.19 6.20 -11.62
C GLU A 125 -0.63 5.88 -13.00
N MET A 126 0.47 6.55 -13.39
CA MET A 126 1.21 6.22 -14.61
C MET A 126 1.65 4.76 -14.60
N HIS A 127 2.20 4.29 -13.48
CA HIS A 127 2.63 2.89 -13.35
C HIS A 127 1.43 1.94 -13.45
N ARG A 128 0.30 2.27 -12.80
CA ARG A 128 -0.94 1.49 -12.89
C ARG A 128 -1.41 1.33 -14.33
N ILE A 129 -1.52 2.43 -15.07
CA ILE A 129 -1.93 2.41 -16.48
C ILE A 129 -0.93 1.62 -17.32
N SER A 130 0.38 1.80 -17.12
CA SER A 130 1.42 1.07 -17.87
C SER A 130 1.33 -0.45 -17.71
N ARG A 131 0.76 -0.93 -16.61
CA ARG A 131 0.58 -2.35 -16.31
C ARG A 131 -0.66 -2.97 -16.93
N MET A 132 -1.57 -2.16 -17.48
CA MET A 132 -2.84 -2.67 -18.05
C MET A 132 -2.63 -3.46 -19.35
N LEU A 133 -1.50 -3.27 -20.03
CA LEU A 133 -1.13 -4.01 -21.23
C LEU A 133 0.23 -4.68 -21.05
N SER A 134 0.51 -5.73 -21.82
CA SER A 134 1.84 -6.36 -21.85
C SER A 134 2.84 -5.53 -22.65
N ASP A 135 4.14 -5.78 -22.44
CA ASP A 135 5.21 -5.10 -23.19
C ASP A 135 5.16 -5.45 -24.68
N GLU A 136 4.85 -6.70 -25.03
CA GLU A 136 4.69 -7.14 -26.42
C GLU A 136 3.59 -6.36 -27.12
N ILE A 137 2.45 -6.20 -26.44
CA ILE A 137 1.33 -5.43 -26.97
C ILE A 137 1.66 -3.95 -27.04
N VAL A 138 2.54 -3.38 -26.20
CA VAL A 138 2.90 -1.93 -26.16
C VAL A 138 4.19 -1.57 -26.92
N PHE A 139 4.98 -2.53 -27.36
CA PHE A 139 6.16 -2.29 -28.19
C PHE A 139 6.10 -2.96 -29.57
N GLY A 140 5.09 -3.80 -29.85
CA GLY A 140 4.88 -4.45 -31.15
C GLY A 140 4.37 -3.56 -32.29
N THR A 141 4.29 -4.15 -33.49
CA THR A 141 4.36 -3.53 -34.83
C THR A 141 3.08 -2.89 -35.40
N HIS A 142 1.87 -3.15 -34.87
CA HIS A 142 0.62 -2.60 -35.43
C HIS A 142 -0.12 -1.73 -34.42
N ARG A 143 -0.47 -0.48 -34.78
CA ARG A 143 -0.96 0.51 -33.80
C ARG A 143 -1.99 1.51 -34.35
N HIS A 144 -3.25 1.19 -34.11
CA HIS A 144 -4.27 2.19 -33.80
C HIS A 144 -4.60 2.00 -32.33
N TRP A 145 -4.07 2.88 -31.46
CA TRP A 145 -4.36 2.78 -30.02
C TRP A 145 -5.76 3.30 -29.75
N SER A 146 -6.50 2.57 -28.92
CA SER A 146 -7.75 3.10 -28.37
C SER A 146 -7.44 4.36 -27.55
N SER A 147 -8.26 5.39 -27.72
CA SER A 147 -8.14 6.64 -26.94
C SER A 147 -8.52 6.44 -25.46
N GLU A 148 -8.84 5.22 -25.05
CA GLU A 148 -9.30 4.86 -23.71
C GLU A 148 -8.28 5.21 -22.65
N TYR A 149 -6.99 4.88 -22.84
CA TYR A 149 -5.95 5.20 -21.87
C TYR A 149 -5.72 6.71 -21.74
N ARG A 150 -5.89 7.46 -22.84
CA ARG A 150 -5.89 8.92 -22.83
C ARG A 150 -7.05 9.46 -22.00
N THR A 151 -8.23 8.88 -22.15
CA THR A 151 -9.42 9.24 -21.36
C THR A 151 -9.23 8.92 -19.88
N MET A 152 -8.67 7.74 -19.55
CA MET A 152 -8.34 7.38 -18.16
C MET A 152 -7.37 8.39 -17.53
N TRP A 153 -6.32 8.78 -18.25
CA TRP A 153 -5.38 9.79 -17.76
C TRP A 153 -6.02 11.16 -17.56
N LYS A 154 -6.89 11.61 -18.49
CA LYS A 154 -7.63 12.86 -18.34
C LYS A 154 -8.58 12.84 -17.13
N LEU A 155 -9.29 11.72 -16.93
CA LEU A 155 -10.19 11.54 -15.78
C LEU A 155 -9.42 11.56 -14.46
N TRP A 156 -8.25 10.92 -14.42
CA TRP A 156 -7.35 10.99 -13.26
C TRP A 156 -6.95 12.43 -12.94
N LYS A 157 -6.45 13.19 -13.94
CA LYS A 157 -6.07 14.59 -13.74
C LYS A 157 -7.23 15.46 -13.27
N LYS A 158 -8.46 15.20 -13.76
CA LYS A 158 -9.68 15.88 -13.31
C LYS A 158 -10.05 15.52 -11.87
N LYS A 159 -9.94 14.24 -11.48
CA LYS A 159 -10.26 13.75 -10.13
C LYS A 159 -9.26 14.24 -9.08
N LYS A 160 -7.97 14.23 -9.40
CA LYS A 160 -6.89 14.62 -8.50
C LYS A 160 -6.95 16.10 -8.12
N GLY A 161 -7.41 16.97 -9.02
CA GLY A 161 -7.35 18.42 -8.81
C GLY A 161 -5.94 19.00 -9.02
N ALA A 162 -5.78 20.29 -8.71
CA ALA A 162 -4.49 20.97 -8.81
C ALA A 162 -3.54 20.48 -7.71
N ASP A 163 -2.28 20.20 -8.07
CA ASP A 163 -1.22 19.88 -7.10
C ASP A 163 -0.96 21.13 -6.24
N MET A 164 -1.45 21.13 -5.00
CA MET A 164 -1.17 22.21 -4.04
C MET A 164 0.19 21.96 -3.38
N ALA A 165 1.14 22.86 -3.60
CA ALA A 165 2.40 22.88 -2.87
C ALA A 165 2.33 23.94 -1.78
N ILE A 166 2.44 23.54 -0.51
CA ILE A 166 2.60 24.47 0.61
C ILE A 166 4.08 24.79 0.73
N VAL A 167 4.47 26.02 0.41
CA VAL A 167 5.85 26.51 0.53
C VAL A 167 5.97 27.31 1.82
N PHE A 168 6.73 26.80 2.79
CA PHE A 168 7.10 27.56 3.98
C PHE A 168 8.30 28.44 3.64
N VAL A 169 8.10 29.75 3.63
CA VAL A 169 9.21 30.72 3.51
C VAL A 169 9.63 31.09 4.91
N ASN A 170 10.82 30.61 5.33
CA ASN A 170 11.42 31.04 6.59
C ASN A 170 11.86 32.50 6.44
N GLN A 171 11.19 33.40 7.17
CA GLN A 171 11.68 34.77 7.34
C GLN A 171 12.83 34.74 8.35
N SER A 172 14.06 34.78 7.86
CA SER A 172 15.23 35.09 8.69
C SER A 172 15.16 36.57 9.08
N GLN A 173 15.01 36.84 10.38
CA GLN A 173 15.16 38.16 11.00
C GLN A 173 16.61 38.60 11.01
#